data_AF-A0A9P5L9V9-F1
#
_entry.id   AF-A0A9P5L9V9-F1
#
_cell.length_a   1.000
_cell.length_b   1.000
_cell.length_c   1.000
_cell.angle_alpha   90.00
_cell.angle_beta   90.00
_cell.angle_gamma   90.00
#
_symmetry.space_group_name_H-M   'P 1'
#
loop_
_entity.id
_entity.type
_entity.pdbx_description
1 polymer ?
#
loop_
_entity_poly.entity_id
_entity_poly.type
_entity_poly.pdbx_seq_one_letter_code
_entity_poly.pdbx_strand_id
1 'polypeptide(L)'
;MENPGSGECPPPQKRNRSSTASGSHTQDKAASTAPKQPQKREFTEEDWKASEHRWETVKEEREAAERTREAEETRRRNLEPHERLQEDGAALQLEIESNPDMLVFLETSRSQNAQCHAKDDCFYVRNEAAFDNFIWDKSRIRVNGVRDETYWGVETHYYHVICFNYMISVEDLIPSKFKLEGSWGLMVRKWYQHKGCIDLDKIAAYIAEYKAYEERETDRCGPHHVRALHHGPQCDAESDPTTCSCPPAPRALDKPVLRDYTTGPENKVELSDVLSHQDVDEMRYIHVFTWGVGFEVVAPETEVQDAGGKETT
;
A
#
# COMPACT_ATOMS: atom_id res chain seq x y z
N MET A 1 39.30 34.42 -27.85
CA MET A 1 40.41 34.09 -26.94
C MET A 1 39.86 33.14 -25.90
N GLU A 2 40.63 32.10 -25.60
CA GLU A 2 40.45 31.12 -24.51
C GLU A 2 39.41 30.00 -24.74
N ASN A 3 39.98 28.85 -25.11
CA ASN A 3 39.41 27.51 -24.94
C ASN A 3 39.86 27.01 -23.55
N PRO A 4 38.98 26.43 -22.73
CA PRO A 4 39.08 24.99 -22.44
C PRO A 4 37.68 24.37 -22.21
N GLY A 5 37.44 23.06 -22.19
CA GLY A 5 38.28 21.88 -22.22
C GLY A 5 37.34 20.67 -22.35
N SER A 6 37.70 19.76 -23.24
CA SER A 6 37.03 18.50 -23.55
C SER A 6 37.11 17.53 -22.36
N GLY A 7 35.95 17.18 -21.78
CA GLY A 7 35.83 16.13 -20.78
C GLY A 7 35.70 14.76 -21.44
N GLU A 8 36.82 14.13 -21.77
CA GLU A 8 36.87 12.72 -22.17
C GLU A 8 36.88 11.80 -20.93
N CYS A 9 36.04 10.77 -20.97
CA CYS A 9 35.98 9.69 -19.98
C CYS A 9 37.28 8.86 -19.97
N PRO A 10 37.88 8.57 -18.80
CA PRO A 10 38.99 7.62 -18.73
C PRO A 10 38.50 6.16 -18.76
N PRO A 11 39.24 5.26 -19.45
CA PRO A 11 38.91 3.83 -19.56
C PRO A 11 39.26 3.02 -18.29
N PRO A 12 38.71 1.80 -18.16
CA PRO A 12 38.86 0.98 -16.95
C PRO A 12 40.29 0.46 -16.78
N GLN A 13 40.84 0.67 -15.58
CA GLN A 13 42.16 0.14 -15.20
C GLN A 13 42.08 -1.35 -14.88
N LYS A 14 42.76 -2.17 -15.69
CA LYS A 14 43.28 -3.49 -15.31
C LYS A 14 44.70 -3.32 -14.75
N ARG A 15 44.98 -3.93 -13.60
CA ARG A 15 46.29 -4.50 -13.19
C ARG A 15 46.09 -5.24 -11.86
N ASN A 16 46.18 -6.56 -11.83
CA ASN A 16 47.36 -7.42 -11.80
C ASN A 16 48.00 -7.58 -10.42
N ARG A 17 47.94 -8.84 -9.96
CA ARG A 17 48.88 -9.57 -9.09
C ARG A 17 50.30 -9.00 -9.05
N SER A 18 50.87 -8.93 -7.84
CA SER A 18 52.26 -9.24 -7.44
C SER A 18 52.27 -9.20 -5.89
N SER A 19 52.36 -10.31 -5.15
CA SER A 19 53.58 -11.00 -4.70
C SER A 19 54.72 -10.09 -4.21
N THR A 20 54.93 -10.06 -2.88
CA THR A 20 56.21 -10.08 -2.12
C THR A 20 55.84 -9.79 -0.65
N ALA A 21 56.00 -10.71 0.30
CA ALA A 21 57.20 -11.26 0.91
C ALA A 21 57.45 -10.64 2.30
N SER A 22 57.71 -11.55 3.26
CA SER A 22 58.55 -11.33 4.44
C SER A 22 57.93 -10.57 5.63
N GLY A 23 57.45 -11.35 6.61
CA GLY A 23 57.18 -10.90 7.97
C GLY A 23 57.41 -12.05 8.95
N SER A 24 58.60 -12.03 9.54
CA SER A 24 59.10 -12.81 10.68
C SER A 24 58.08 -13.61 11.50
N HIS A 25 58.31 -14.91 11.50
CA HIS A 25 57.67 -15.91 12.35
C HIS A 25 58.34 -15.88 13.73
N THR A 26 57.76 -15.17 14.70
CA THR A 26 57.97 -15.45 16.13
C THR A 26 56.95 -16.51 16.54
N GLN A 27 57.42 -17.75 16.66
CA GLN A 27 56.64 -18.85 17.21
C GLN A 27 56.51 -18.67 18.72
N ASP A 28 55.42 -18.05 19.15
CA ASP A 28 54.90 -18.32 20.48
C ASP A 28 54.36 -19.75 20.50
N LYS A 29 55.02 -20.61 21.28
CA LYS A 29 54.58 -21.96 21.62
C LYS A 29 53.25 -21.90 22.37
N ALA A 30 52.14 -21.77 21.65
CA ALA A 30 50.85 -22.18 22.15
C ALA A 30 50.83 -23.72 22.16
N ALA A 31 50.68 -24.30 23.35
CA ALA A 31 50.50 -25.73 23.55
C ALA A 31 49.31 -26.22 22.72
N SER A 32 49.63 -26.84 21.58
CA SER A 32 48.69 -27.58 20.74
C SER A 32 48.13 -28.73 21.57
N THR A 33 46.95 -28.53 22.13
CA THR A 33 46.17 -29.59 22.75
C THR A 33 45.50 -30.31 21.59
N ALA A 34 46.10 -31.42 21.15
CA ALA A 34 45.52 -32.28 20.12
C ALA A 34 44.05 -32.59 20.48
N PRO A 35 43.10 -32.54 19.54
CA PRO A 35 41.73 -32.96 19.81
C PRO A 35 41.78 -34.42 20.24
N LYS A 36 41.53 -34.68 21.53
CA LYS A 36 41.45 -36.02 22.08
C LYS A 36 40.45 -36.79 21.22
N GLN A 37 40.90 -37.90 20.63
CA GLN A 37 40.00 -38.81 19.92
C GLN A 37 38.80 -39.10 20.83
N PRO A 38 37.56 -39.01 20.32
CA PRO A 38 36.39 -39.34 21.12
C PRO A 38 36.55 -40.78 21.58
N GLN A 39 36.72 -40.96 22.90
CA GLN A 39 36.77 -42.29 23.48
C GLN A 39 35.46 -42.99 23.12
N LYS A 40 35.55 -44.16 22.48
CA LYS A 40 34.40 -45.02 22.20
C LYS A 40 33.80 -45.42 23.54
N ARG A 41 32.80 -44.68 24.00
CA ARG A 41 31.98 -45.05 25.15
C ARG A 41 31.17 -46.28 24.74
N GLU A 42 31.35 -47.39 25.44
CA GLU A 42 30.52 -48.57 25.26
C GLU A 42 29.09 -48.21 25.66
N PHE A 43 28.15 -48.47 24.75
CA PHE A 43 26.74 -48.18 24.95
C PHE A 43 26.17 -49.27 25.85
N THR A 44 25.71 -48.88 27.04
CA THR A 44 25.23 -49.83 28.04
C THR A 44 23.81 -50.29 27.75
N GLU A 45 23.38 -51.40 28.37
CA GLU A 45 21.98 -51.86 28.30
C GLU A 45 21.01 -50.80 28.84
N GLU A 46 21.44 -50.02 29.84
CA GLU A 46 20.70 -48.88 30.38
C GLU A 46 20.58 -47.74 29.37
N ASP A 47 21.66 -47.44 28.62
CA ASP A 47 21.63 -46.46 27.54
C ASP A 47 20.66 -46.90 26.41
N TRP A 48 20.54 -48.21 26.15
CA TRP A 48 19.59 -48.78 25.18
C TRP A 48 18.14 -48.64 25.63
N LYS A 49 17.84 -49.04 26.86
CA LYS A 49 16.48 -48.88 27.45
C LYS A 49 16.08 -47.41 27.51
N ALA A 50 17.00 -46.52 27.89
CA ALA A 50 16.74 -45.08 27.90
C ALA A 50 16.51 -44.52 26.47
N SER A 51 17.18 -45.09 25.47
CA SER A 51 16.96 -44.71 24.07
C SER A 51 15.61 -45.20 23.56
N GLU A 52 15.22 -46.45 23.84
CA GLU A 52 13.91 -47.00 23.46
C GLU A 52 12.77 -46.20 24.09
N HIS A 53 12.85 -45.91 25.39
CA HIS A 53 11.84 -45.07 26.06
C HIS A 53 11.75 -43.68 25.41
N ARG A 54 12.88 -43.04 25.07
CA ARG A 54 12.84 -41.74 24.35
C ARG A 54 12.16 -41.86 22.99
N TRP A 55 12.41 -42.93 22.25
CA TRP A 55 11.75 -43.17 20.96
C TRP A 55 10.25 -43.39 21.11
N GLU A 56 9.82 -44.15 22.12
CA GLU A 56 8.41 -44.35 22.43
C GLU A 56 7.74 -43.03 22.82
N THR A 57 8.35 -42.22 23.68
CA THR A 57 7.83 -40.88 24.04
C THR A 57 7.67 -39.99 22.81
N VAL A 58 8.71 -39.87 21.96
CA VAL A 58 8.63 -39.05 20.73
C VAL A 58 7.55 -39.56 19.78
N LYS A 59 7.36 -40.88 19.70
CA LYS A 59 6.31 -41.49 18.88
C LYS A 59 4.93 -41.13 19.43
N GLU A 60 4.70 -41.29 20.73
CA GLU A 60 3.43 -40.93 21.38
C GLU A 60 3.12 -39.43 21.26
N GLU A 61 4.11 -38.57 21.43
CA GLU A 61 3.98 -37.12 21.24
C GLU A 61 3.59 -36.77 19.81
N ARG A 62 4.22 -37.40 18.82
CA ARG A 62 3.88 -37.20 17.40
C ARG A 62 2.47 -37.66 17.08
N GLU A 63 2.07 -38.83 17.55
CA GLU A 63 0.71 -39.34 17.36
C GLU A 63 -0.33 -38.47 18.08
N ALA A 64 -0.01 -37.94 19.27
CA ALA A 64 -0.88 -37.00 19.98
C ALA A 64 -1.03 -35.66 19.25
N ALA A 65 0.07 -35.14 18.70
CA ALA A 65 0.06 -33.93 17.86
C ALA A 65 -0.77 -34.14 16.59
N GLU A 66 -0.64 -35.30 15.94
CA GLU A 66 -1.44 -35.64 14.76
C GLU A 66 -2.93 -35.71 15.07
N ARG A 67 -3.34 -36.38 16.15
CA ARG A 67 -4.74 -36.41 16.61
C ARG A 67 -5.29 -35.01 16.91
N THR A 68 -4.46 -34.15 17.52
CA THR A 68 -4.86 -32.75 17.81
C THR A 68 -5.06 -31.96 16.53
N ARG A 69 -4.15 -32.11 15.55
CA ARG A 69 -4.24 -31.46 14.24
C ARG A 69 -5.47 -31.92 13.46
N GLU A 70 -5.76 -33.22 13.45
CA GLU A 70 -6.95 -33.78 12.77
C GLU A 70 -8.26 -33.34 13.42
N ALA A 71 -8.29 -33.26 14.76
CA ALA A 71 -9.44 -32.75 15.50
C ALA A 71 -9.69 -31.28 15.18
N GLU A 72 -8.63 -30.47 15.11
CA GLU A 72 -8.70 -29.07 14.73
C GLU A 72 -9.13 -28.88 13.26
N GLU A 73 -8.59 -29.67 12.34
CA GLU A 73 -9.01 -29.63 10.93
C GLU A 73 -10.50 -29.99 10.78
N THR A 74 -10.96 -31.02 11.51
CA THR A 74 -12.38 -31.38 11.57
C THR A 74 -13.23 -30.24 12.15
N ARG A 75 -12.77 -29.58 13.22
CA ARG A 75 -13.46 -28.42 13.81
C ARG A 75 -13.60 -27.30 12.78
N ARG A 76 -12.51 -26.92 12.11
CA ARG A 76 -12.51 -25.83 11.11
C ARG A 76 -13.37 -26.15 9.89
N ARG A 77 -13.40 -27.41 9.44
CA ARG A 77 -14.28 -27.86 8.35
C ARG A 77 -15.77 -27.71 8.68
N ASN A 78 -16.13 -27.77 9.97
CA ASN A 78 -17.52 -27.60 10.43
C ASN A 78 -17.95 -26.14 10.61
N LEU A 79 -17.01 -25.19 10.54
CA LEU A 79 -17.33 -23.76 10.58
C LEU A 79 -17.96 -23.30 9.26
N GLU A 80 -18.70 -22.20 9.33
CA GLU A 80 -19.06 -21.46 8.13
C GLU A 80 -17.81 -20.73 7.58
N PRO A 81 -17.74 -20.43 6.27
CA PRO A 81 -16.58 -19.78 5.65
C PRO A 81 -16.22 -18.43 6.25
N HIS A 82 -17.25 -17.64 6.57
CA HIS A 82 -17.03 -16.33 7.16
C HIS A 82 -16.41 -16.44 8.56
N GLU A 83 -16.77 -17.49 9.32
CA GLU A 83 -16.14 -17.78 10.62
C GLU A 83 -14.69 -18.24 10.45
N ARG A 84 -14.40 -19.09 9.44
CA ARG A 84 -13.01 -19.45 9.09
C ARG A 84 -12.18 -18.24 8.71
N LEU A 85 -12.74 -17.34 7.89
CA LEU A 85 -12.07 -16.09 7.50
C LEU A 85 -11.81 -15.20 8.70
N GLN A 86 -12.74 -15.11 9.65
CA GLN A 86 -12.53 -14.36 10.89
C GLN A 86 -11.42 -14.96 11.76
N GLU A 87 -11.34 -16.29 11.88
CA GLU A 87 -10.24 -16.95 12.59
C GLU A 87 -8.89 -16.69 11.91
N ASP A 88 -8.82 -16.83 10.57
CA ASP A 88 -7.61 -16.55 9.80
C ASP A 88 -7.23 -15.06 9.86
N GLY A 89 -8.23 -14.18 9.83
CA GLY A 89 -8.08 -12.74 9.97
C GLY A 89 -7.52 -12.33 11.33
N ALA A 90 -8.02 -12.92 12.42
CA ALA A 90 -7.50 -12.67 13.77
C ALA A 90 -6.03 -13.09 13.90
N ALA A 91 -5.65 -14.24 13.35
CA ALA A 91 -4.27 -14.69 13.31
C ALA A 91 -3.37 -13.75 12.50
N LEU A 92 -3.82 -13.36 11.31
CA LEU A 92 -3.10 -12.43 10.43
C LEU A 92 -2.97 -11.04 11.05
N GLN A 93 -3.99 -10.54 11.74
CA GLN A 93 -3.95 -9.26 12.43
C GLN A 93 -2.86 -9.25 13.52
N LEU A 94 -2.79 -10.31 14.33
CA LEU A 94 -1.73 -10.46 15.33
C LEU A 94 -0.33 -10.46 14.70
N GLU A 95 -0.17 -11.11 13.53
CA GLU A 95 1.09 -11.10 12.79
C GLU A 95 1.44 -9.70 12.28
N ILE A 96 0.49 -8.99 11.65
CA ILE A 96 0.67 -7.62 11.14
C ILE A 96 1.07 -6.67 12.27
N GLU A 97 0.42 -6.78 13.42
CA GLU A 97 0.67 -5.93 14.59
C GLU A 97 2.03 -6.23 15.23
N SER A 98 2.40 -7.51 15.36
CA SER A 98 3.66 -7.93 15.99
C SER A 98 4.89 -7.75 15.11
N ASN A 99 4.74 -7.73 13.78
CA ASN A 99 5.84 -7.62 12.85
C ASN A 99 5.95 -6.19 12.27
N PRO A 100 7.01 -5.42 12.59
CA PRO A 100 7.14 -4.03 12.13
C PRO A 100 7.24 -3.89 10.61
N ASP A 101 7.74 -4.91 9.91
CA ASP A 101 7.98 -4.88 8.46
C ASP A 101 6.72 -5.23 7.64
N MET A 102 5.67 -5.74 8.30
CA MET A 102 4.40 -6.03 7.65
C MET A 102 3.58 -4.77 7.44
N LEU A 103 3.10 -4.61 6.21
CA LEU A 103 2.28 -3.48 5.77
C LEU A 103 1.14 -3.97 4.89
N VAL A 104 0.00 -3.31 5.03
CA VAL A 104 -1.21 -3.56 4.26
C VAL A 104 -1.42 -2.39 3.30
N PHE A 105 -1.68 -2.67 2.04
CA PHE A 105 -1.88 -1.67 1.01
C PHE A 105 -3.23 -1.87 0.34
N LEU A 106 -3.96 -0.78 0.15
CA LEU A 106 -4.97 -0.72 -0.89
C LEU A 106 -4.30 -0.25 -2.18
N GLU A 107 -4.35 -1.08 -3.22
CA GLU A 107 -3.74 -0.80 -4.52
C GLU A 107 -4.75 -0.97 -5.66
N THR A 108 -4.53 -0.24 -6.74
CA THR A 108 -5.23 -0.49 -8.01
C THR A 108 -4.67 -1.75 -8.66
N SER A 109 -5.53 -2.69 -9.02
CA SER A 109 -5.14 -3.95 -9.65
C SER A 109 -4.46 -3.69 -11.01
N ARG A 110 -3.15 -3.90 -11.08
CA ARG A 110 -2.36 -3.76 -12.33
C ARG A 110 -2.30 -5.03 -13.17
N SER A 111 -2.60 -6.17 -12.55
CA SER A 111 -2.61 -7.48 -13.21
C SER A 111 -3.82 -8.28 -12.72
N GLN A 112 -4.48 -8.97 -13.65
CA GLN A 112 -5.66 -9.80 -13.39
C GLN A 112 -5.30 -11.23 -12.92
N ASN A 113 -4.02 -11.47 -12.64
CA ASN A 113 -3.52 -12.82 -12.31
C ASN A 113 -3.24 -13.02 -10.82
N ALA A 114 -3.55 -12.03 -9.96
CA ALA A 114 -3.38 -12.22 -8.52
C ALA A 114 -4.53 -13.09 -7.99
N GLN A 115 -4.19 -14.12 -7.24
CA GLN A 115 -5.17 -14.98 -6.56
C GLN A 115 -5.41 -14.48 -5.14
N CYS A 116 -6.68 -14.51 -4.74
CA CYS A 116 -7.09 -14.18 -3.40
C CYS A 116 -6.66 -15.27 -2.42
N HIS A 117 -5.90 -14.86 -1.41
CA HIS A 117 -5.35 -15.75 -0.40
C HIS A 117 -6.41 -16.26 0.60
N ALA A 118 -7.65 -15.78 0.52
CA ALA A 118 -8.80 -16.39 1.18
C ALA A 118 -9.12 -17.82 0.64
N LYS A 119 -8.51 -18.24 -0.47
CA LYS A 119 -8.61 -19.60 -1.05
C LYS A 119 -10.07 -20.05 -1.18
N ASP A 120 -10.43 -21.20 -0.59
CA ASP A 120 -11.75 -21.82 -0.67
C ASP A 120 -12.85 -21.03 0.08
N ASP A 121 -12.45 -20.12 0.96
CA ASP A 121 -13.37 -19.24 1.70
C ASP A 121 -13.58 -17.89 1.00
N CYS A 122 -12.94 -17.66 -0.15
CA CYS A 122 -13.16 -16.48 -0.96
C CYS A 122 -14.64 -16.35 -1.39
N PHE A 123 -15.25 -15.18 -1.14
CA PHE A 123 -16.65 -14.91 -1.49
C PHE A 123 -16.94 -15.01 -3.00
N TYR A 124 -15.95 -14.76 -3.87
CA TYR A 124 -16.12 -14.85 -5.32
C TYR A 124 -16.05 -16.28 -5.85
N VAL A 125 -15.29 -17.18 -5.20
CA VAL A 125 -15.23 -18.60 -5.57
C VAL A 125 -16.57 -19.30 -5.35
N ARG A 126 -17.37 -18.82 -4.40
CA ARG A 126 -18.67 -19.41 -4.06
C ARG A 126 -19.82 -18.99 -4.97
N ASN A 127 -19.68 -17.90 -5.73
CA ASN A 127 -20.78 -17.32 -6.50
C ASN A 127 -20.77 -17.66 -8.00
N GLU A 128 -19.65 -18.12 -8.58
CA GLU A 128 -19.56 -18.43 -10.00
C GLU A 128 -19.12 -19.87 -10.29
N ALA A 129 -19.68 -20.48 -11.33
CA ALA A 129 -19.35 -21.82 -11.80
C ALA A 129 -17.92 -21.95 -12.39
N ALA A 130 -17.15 -20.85 -12.39
CA ALA A 130 -15.77 -20.79 -12.85
C ALA A 130 -14.84 -20.69 -11.63
N PHE A 131 -14.14 -21.79 -11.37
CA PHE A 131 -13.21 -22.02 -10.27
C PHE A 131 -11.96 -21.14 -10.34
N ASP A 132 -12.07 -19.84 -10.13
CA ASP A 132 -10.87 -19.05 -9.91
C ASP A 132 -11.06 -17.99 -8.83
N ASN A 133 -10.20 -18.08 -7.81
CA ASN A 133 -10.02 -17.06 -6.79
C ASN A 133 -9.25 -15.84 -7.33
N PHE A 134 -9.17 -15.64 -8.64
CA PHE A 134 -8.50 -14.49 -9.24
C PHE A 134 -9.20 -13.19 -8.88
N ILE A 135 -8.40 -12.14 -8.70
CA ILE A 135 -8.85 -10.80 -8.36
C ILE A 135 -8.96 -9.98 -9.65
N TRP A 136 -10.19 -9.90 -10.17
CA TRP A 136 -10.52 -9.11 -11.35
C TRP A 136 -10.95 -7.67 -11.02
N ASP A 137 -11.22 -7.39 -9.75
CA ASP A 137 -11.61 -6.07 -9.28
C ASP A 137 -10.56 -5.01 -9.61
N LYS A 138 -11.00 -3.77 -9.83
CA LYS A 138 -10.12 -2.62 -10.07
C LYS A 138 -9.18 -2.32 -8.89
N SER A 139 -9.54 -2.79 -7.70
CA SER A 139 -8.84 -2.54 -6.44
C SER A 139 -8.67 -3.83 -5.66
N ARG A 140 -7.57 -3.97 -4.92
CA ARG A 140 -7.29 -5.14 -4.10
C ARG A 140 -6.49 -4.78 -2.86
N ILE A 141 -6.53 -5.64 -1.86
CA ILE A 141 -5.66 -5.54 -0.68
C ILE A 141 -4.40 -6.36 -0.92
N ARG A 142 -3.24 -5.76 -0.65
CA ARG A 142 -1.94 -6.41 -0.66
C ARG A 142 -1.33 -6.38 0.73
N VAL A 143 -0.96 -7.54 1.26
CA VAL A 143 -0.22 -7.67 2.52
C VAL A 143 1.21 -8.07 2.20
N ASN A 144 2.15 -7.18 2.51
CA ASN A 144 3.58 -7.42 2.33
C ASN A 144 4.19 -7.92 3.64
N GLY A 145 5.29 -8.66 3.54
CA GLY A 145 6.08 -9.02 4.73
C GLY A 145 5.62 -10.31 5.41
N VAL A 146 4.70 -11.06 4.78
CA VAL A 146 4.21 -12.33 5.34
C VAL A 146 5.36 -13.32 5.34
N ARG A 147 5.66 -13.89 6.49
CA ARG A 147 6.73 -14.89 6.59
C ARG A 147 6.18 -16.25 6.22
N ASP A 148 6.61 -16.76 5.08
CA ASP A 148 6.40 -18.16 4.73
C ASP A 148 7.58 -19.02 5.22
N GLU A 149 7.32 -20.28 5.54
CA GLU A 149 8.32 -21.28 5.91
C GLU A 149 9.22 -21.69 4.72
N THR A 150 8.92 -21.19 3.51
CA THR A 150 9.68 -21.48 2.30
C THR A 150 10.98 -20.68 2.20
N TYR A 151 11.89 -21.20 1.36
CA TYR A 151 13.29 -20.76 1.22
C TYR A 151 13.50 -19.27 0.87
N TRP A 152 12.46 -18.57 0.39
CA TRP A 152 12.54 -17.16 -0.06
C TRP A 152 12.12 -16.12 0.99
N GLY A 153 11.63 -16.57 2.16
CA GLY A 153 11.59 -15.80 3.42
C GLY A 153 10.57 -14.67 3.55
N VAL A 154 10.01 -14.14 2.45
CA VAL A 154 8.93 -13.14 2.50
C VAL A 154 8.00 -13.31 1.29
N GLU A 155 6.72 -13.50 1.55
CA GLU A 155 5.67 -13.56 0.53
C GLU A 155 4.77 -12.32 0.56
N THR A 156 4.07 -12.10 -0.55
CA THR A 156 3.05 -11.06 -0.69
C THR A 156 1.72 -11.74 -0.90
N HIS A 157 0.77 -11.49 0.00
CA HIS A 157 -0.59 -12.00 -0.13
C HIS A 157 -1.50 -10.95 -0.74
N TYR A 158 -2.38 -11.38 -1.63
CA TYR A 158 -3.40 -10.53 -2.23
C TYR A 158 -4.78 -11.00 -1.80
N TYR A 159 -5.71 -10.07 -1.61
CA TYR A 159 -7.08 -10.36 -1.23
C TYR A 159 -8.04 -9.46 -2.03
N HIS A 160 -9.22 -10.00 -2.36
CA HIS A 160 -10.36 -9.13 -2.70
C HIS A 160 -10.65 -8.22 -1.50
N VAL A 161 -11.08 -6.99 -1.77
CA VAL A 161 -11.34 -6.02 -0.69
C VAL A 161 -12.43 -6.53 0.26
N ILE A 162 -13.51 -7.10 -0.29
CA ILE A 162 -14.58 -7.66 0.53
C ILE A 162 -14.07 -8.81 1.43
N CYS A 163 -13.29 -9.75 0.88
CA CYS A 163 -12.73 -10.85 1.66
C CYS A 163 -11.89 -10.32 2.82
N PHE A 164 -11.04 -9.30 2.58
CA PHE A 164 -10.20 -8.73 3.62
C PHE A 164 -10.99 -7.96 4.68
N ASN A 165 -12.03 -7.19 4.31
CA ASN A 165 -12.90 -6.48 5.25
C ASN A 165 -13.60 -7.44 6.23
N TYR A 166 -13.98 -8.64 5.77
CA TYR A 166 -14.56 -9.66 6.64
C TYR A 166 -13.54 -10.34 7.56
N MET A 167 -12.25 -10.32 7.18
CA MET A 167 -11.18 -10.89 7.99
C MET A 167 -10.69 -9.92 9.07
N ILE A 168 -10.46 -8.65 8.71
CA ILE A 168 -9.82 -7.64 9.56
C ILE A 168 -10.52 -6.30 9.36
N SER A 169 -10.79 -5.60 10.47
CA SER A 169 -11.23 -4.20 10.45
C SER A 169 -10.09 -3.30 9.96
N VAL A 170 -10.15 -2.90 8.69
CA VAL A 170 -9.08 -2.13 8.02
C VAL A 170 -8.83 -0.79 8.72
N GLU A 171 -9.87 -0.20 9.31
CA GLU A 171 -9.80 1.07 10.02
C GLU A 171 -8.84 1.02 11.22
N ASP A 172 -8.74 -0.13 11.89
CA ASP A 172 -7.87 -0.32 13.06
C ASP A 172 -6.38 -0.33 12.66
N LEU A 173 -6.10 -0.62 11.40
CA LEU A 173 -4.75 -0.61 10.83
C LEU A 173 -4.30 0.80 10.40
N ILE A 174 -5.20 1.80 10.42
CA ILE A 174 -4.92 3.16 9.95
C ILE A 174 -4.40 4.06 11.09
N PRO A 175 -3.34 4.87 10.83
CA PRO A 175 -2.53 4.97 9.61
C PRO A 175 -1.23 4.15 9.68
N SER A 176 -1.03 3.35 10.73
CA SER A 176 0.25 2.74 11.06
C SER A 176 0.64 1.65 10.07
N LYS A 177 -0.28 0.72 9.81
CA LYS A 177 -0.06 -0.52 9.04
C LYS A 177 -0.72 -0.48 7.67
N PHE A 178 -1.85 0.22 7.55
CA PHE A 178 -2.57 0.37 6.29
C PHE A 178 -2.11 1.62 5.52
N LYS A 179 -1.89 1.49 4.22
CA LYS A 179 -1.45 2.56 3.31
C LYS A 179 -2.25 2.55 2.02
N LEU A 180 -2.42 3.73 1.43
CA LEU A 180 -2.95 3.88 0.08
C LEU A 180 -1.79 3.90 -0.92
N GLU A 181 -1.80 3.02 -1.93
CA GLU A 181 -0.83 3.02 -3.02
C GLU A 181 -1.48 3.46 -4.34
N GLY A 182 -0.90 4.49 -4.98
CA GLY A 182 -1.42 5.05 -6.23
C GLY A 182 -2.23 6.33 -6.05
N SER A 183 -2.91 6.76 -7.12
CA SER A 183 -3.78 7.94 -7.11
C SER A 183 -5.22 7.54 -6.80
N TRP A 184 -5.67 7.92 -5.62
CA TRP A 184 -7.03 7.65 -5.15
C TRP A 184 -7.93 8.87 -5.27
N GLY A 185 -9.19 8.64 -5.60
CA GLY A 185 -10.22 9.68 -5.65
C GLY A 185 -10.50 10.24 -4.26
N LEU A 186 -11.29 11.31 -4.22
CA LEU A 186 -11.50 12.06 -2.98
C LEU A 186 -12.12 11.21 -1.87
N MET A 187 -13.12 10.39 -2.19
CA MET A 187 -13.84 9.57 -1.21
C MET A 187 -12.91 8.61 -0.46
N VAL A 188 -12.06 7.88 -1.17
CA VAL A 188 -11.09 6.95 -0.56
C VAL A 188 -10.07 7.69 0.30
N ARG A 189 -9.63 8.88 -0.13
CA ARG A 189 -8.69 9.70 0.64
C ARG A 189 -9.31 10.18 1.95
N LYS A 190 -10.57 10.66 1.92
CA LYS A 190 -11.30 11.05 3.13
C LYS A 190 -11.56 9.86 4.04
N TRP A 191 -11.97 8.73 3.47
CA TRP A 191 -12.17 7.49 4.22
C TRP A 191 -10.91 7.12 5.01
N TYR A 192 -9.74 7.16 4.36
CA TYR A 192 -8.47 6.90 5.02
C TYR A 192 -8.13 7.94 6.08
N GLN A 193 -8.29 9.24 5.78
CA GLN A 193 -7.98 10.34 6.72
C GLN A 193 -8.82 10.27 7.99
N HIS A 194 -10.08 9.85 7.86
CA HIS A 194 -11.04 9.78 8.97
C HIS A 194 -11.30 8.36 9.48
N LYS A 195 -10.39 7.41 9.20
CA LYS A 195 -10.44 6.02 9.70
C LYS A 195 -11.81 5.37 9.50
N GLY A 196 -12.33 5.50 8.28
CA GLY A 196 -13.61 4.93 7.87
C GLY A 196 -14.87 5.71 8.24
N CYS A 197 -14.75 6.83 8.97
CA CYS A 197 -15.89 7.67 9.27
C CYS A 197 -16.03 8.77 8.20
N ILE A 198 -16.92 8.63 7.22
CA ILE A 198 -17.14 9.65 6.19
C ILE A 198 -18.60 9.84 5.80
N ASP A 199 -18.95 11.08 5.44
CA ASP A 199 -20.24 11.40 4.85
C ASP A 199 -20.11 11.35 3.32
N LEU A 200 -20.51 10.21 2.74
CA LEU A 200 -20.44 9.97 1.30
C LEU A 200 -21.30 10.97 0.52
N ASP A 201 -22.49 11.31 1.02
CA ASP A 201 -23.42 12.21 0.34
C ASP A 201 -22.85 13.64 0.28
N LYS A 202 -22.25 14.11 1.37
CA LYS A 202 -21.60 15.42 1.42
C LYS A 202 -20.40 15.50 0.48
N ILE A 203 -19.58 14.45 0.41
CA ILE A 203 -18.46 14.40 -0.54
C ILE A 203 -18.98 14.33 -1.99
N ALA A 204 -20.02 13.53 -2.27
CA ALA A 204 -20.62 13.44 -3.60
C ALA A 204 -21.21 14.78 -4.06
N ALA A 205 -21.92 15.48 -3.17
CA ALA A 205 -22.45 16.81 -3.44
C ALA A 205 -21.33 17.82 -3.77
N TYR A 206 -20.22 17.78 -3.04
CA TYR A 206 -19.05 18.61 -3.33
C TYR A 206 -18.43 18.27 -4.69
N ILE A 207 -18.28 16.99 -5.03
CA ILE A 207 -17.78 16.54 -6.34
C ILE A 207 -18.69 17.08 -7.46
N ALA A 208 -20.00 17.00 -7.30
CA ALA A 208 -20.95 17.53 -8.28
C ALA A 208 -20.85 19.06 -8.42
N GLU A 209 -20.74 19.80 -7.30
CA GLU A 209 -20.53 21.24 -7.31
C GLU A 209 -19.22 21.62 -8.02
N TYR A 210 -18.15 20.87 -7.75
CA TYR A 210 -16.85 21.05 -8.37
C TYR A 210 -16.88 20.80 -9.88
N LYS A 211 -17.49 19.71 -10.33
CA LYS A 211 -17.70 19.43 -11.77
C LYS A 211 -18.46 20.57 -12.45
N ALA A 212 -19.52 21.07 -11.82
CA ALA A 212 -20.28 22.20 -12.34
C ALA A 212 -19.47 23.51 -12.36
N TYR A 213 -18.55 23.71 -11.40
CA TYR A 213 -17.61 24.82 -11.44
C TYR A 213 -16.63 24.69 -12.61
N GLU A 214 -16.05 23.51 -12.85
CA GLU A 214 -15.12 23.29 -13.97
C GLU A 214 -15.79 23.49 -15.33
N GLU A 215 -17.05 23.07 -15.47
CA GLU A 215 -17.85 23.33 -16.67
C GLU A 215 -18.04 24.84 -16.89
N ARG A 216 -18.48 25.59 -15.85
CA ARG A 216 -18.64 27.05 -15.94
C ARG A 216 -17.33 27.78 -16.21
N GLU A 217 -16.23 27.35 -15.59
CA GLU A 217 -14.89 27.89 -15.85
C GLU A 217 -14.47 27.64 -17.30
N THR A 218 -14.71 26.43 -17.81
CA THR A 218 -14.39 26.05 -19.19
C THR A 218 -15.21 26.87 -20.19
N ASP A 219 -16.52 27.02 -19.97
CA ASP A 219 -17.40 27.82 -20.83
C ASP A 219 -17.01 29.30 -20.82
N ARG A 220 -16.63 29.83 -19.65
CA ARG A 220 -16.24 31.23 -19.50
C ARG A 220 -14.87 31.51 -20.12
N CYS A 221 -13.89 30.64 -19.89
CA CYS A 221 -12.51 30.84 -20.31
C CYS A 221 -12.25 30.32 -21.74
N GLY A 222 -13.07 29.39 -22.23
CA GLY A 222 -12.95 28.77 -23.56
C GLY A 222 -12.83 29.79 -24.70
N PRO A 223 -13.74 30.77 -24.84
CA PRO A 223 -13.63 31.82 -25.85
C PRO A 223 -12.34 32.64 -25.74
N HIS A 224 -11.87 32.89 -24.51
CA HIS A 224 -10.61 33.60 -24.26
C HIS A 224 -9.39 32.77 -24.65
N HIS A 225 -9.36 31.46 -24.35
CA HIS A 225 -8.30 30.56 -24.78
C HIS A 225 -8.24 30.43 -26.31
N VAL A 226 -9.38 30.22 -26.97
CA VAL A 226 -9.46 30.17 -28.45
C VAL A 226 -8.95 31.47 -29.06
N ARG A 227 -9.34 32.63 -28.50
CA ARG A 227 -8.83 33.93 -28.95
C ARG A 227 -7.33 34.07 -28.69
N ALA A 228 -6.82 33.69 -27.52
CA ALA A 228 -5.39 33.77 -27.22
C ALA A 228 -4.56 32.95 -28.22
N LEU A 229 -5.05 31.77 -28.63
CA LEU A 229 -4.39 30.92 -29.62
C LEU A 229 -4.41 31.49 -31.04
N HIS A 230 -5.54 32.05 -31.49
CA HIS A 230 -5.70 32.47 -32.89
C HIS A 230 -5.44 33.95 -33.15
N HIS A 231 -5.71 34.82 -32.18
CA HIS A 231 -5.56 36.27 -32.30
C HIS A 231 -4.37 36.80 -31.48
N GLY A 232 -4.05 36.17 -30.34
CA GLY A 232 -2.96 36.58 -29.44
C GLY A 232 -1.61 36.88 -30.12
N PRO A 233 -1.12 36.07 -31.08
CA PRO A 233 0.16 36.33 -31.75
C PRO A 233 0.22 37.62 -32.60
N GLN A 234 -0.92 38.23 -32.89
CA GLN A 234 -1.08 39.40 -33.76
C GLN A 234 -1.79 40.55 -33.03
N CYS A 235 -1.96 40.43 -31.72
CA CYS A 235 -2.75 41.34 -30.91
C CYS A 235 -1.84 42.29 -30.13
N ASP A 236 -1.73 43.53 -30.59
CA ASP A 236 -0.89 44.55 -29.95
C ASP A 236 -1.61 45.31 -28.83
N ALA A 237 -2.72 44.77 -28.31
CA ALA A 237 -3.61 45.45 -27.37
C ALA A 237 -2.93 45.83 -26.04
N GLU A 238 -1.87 45.12 -25.66
CA GLU A 238 -1.03 45.46 -24.48
C GLU A 238 -0.14 46.69 -24.75
N SER A 239 0.24 46.93 -26.00
CA SER A 239 1.11 48.03 -26.45
C SER A 239 0.32 49.28 -26.81
N ASP A 240 -0.86 49.11 -27.43
CA ASP A 240 -1.79 50.18 -27.75
C ASP A 240 -3.26 49.67 -27.60
N PRO A 241 -3.93 50.00 -26.48
CA PRO A 241 -5.28 49.56 -26.19
C PRO A 241 -6.35 50.19 -27.11
N THR A 242 -5.98 51.13 -27.98
CA THR A 242 -6.91 51.73 -28.96
C THR A 242 -6.99 50.96 -30.28
N THR A 243 -6.00 50.10 -30.56
CA THR A 243 -5.92 49.33 -31.82
C THR A 243 -6.72 48.03 -31.83
N CYS A 244 -6.99 47.43 -30.67
CA CYS A 244 -7.88 46.26 -30.57
C CYS A 244 -8.93 46.43 -29.47
N SER A 245 -10.21 46.28 -29.83
CA SER A 245 -11.36 46.22 -28.89
C SER A 245 -11.49 44.85 -28.21
N CYS A 246 -10.37 44.36 -27.74
CA CYS A 246 -10.18 43.08 -27.13
C CYS A 246 -10.87 43.04 -25.74
N PRO A 247 -11.87 42.16 -25.48
CA PRO A 247 -12.52 42.11 -24.17
C PRO A 247 -11.49 41.76 -23.07
N PRO A 248 -11.65 42.33 -21.86
CA PRO A 248 -10.76 42.07 -20.73
C PRO A 248 -10.85 40.60 -20.33
N ALA A 249 -9.79 40.09 -19.70
CA ALA A 249 -9.80 38.73 -19.15
C ALA A 249 -10.99 38.55 -18.19
N PRO A 250 -11.66 37.39 -18.22
CA PRO A 250 -12.77 37.13 -17.34
C PRO A 250 -12.26 37.06 -15.89
N ARG A 251 -13.00 37.66 -14.95
CA ARG A 251 -12.70 37.53 -13.51
C ARG A 251 -12.83 36.08 -13.10
N ALA A 252 -11.95 35.56 -12.25
CA ALA A 252 -12.01 34.19 -11.73
C ALA A 252 -13.33 33.90 -11.00
N LEU A 253 -13.85 32.67 -11.10
CA LEU A 253 -15.00 32.23 -10.30
C LEU A 253 -14.48 31.83 -8.92
N ASP A 254 -15.36 31.92 -7.92
CA ASP A 254 -15.08 31.36 -6.62
C ASP A 254 -15.04 29.82 -6.73
N LYS A 255 -13.89 29.24 -6.40
CA LYS A 255 -13.68 27.79 -6.41
C LYS A 255 -14.48 27.14 -5.28
N PRO A 256 -15.23 26.05 -5.54
CA PRO A 256 -15.92 25.29 -4.52
C PRO A 256 -14.95 24.79 -3.45
N VAL A 257 -15.40 24.88 -2.21
CA VAL A 257 -14.66 24.43 -1.03
C VAL A 257 -15.55 23.46 -0.24
N LEU A 258 -14.99 22.33 0.15
CA LEU A 258 -15.64 21.41 1.08
C LEU A 258 -15.64 22.02 2.50
N ARG A 259 -16.68 22.80 2.82
CA ARG A 259 -16.81 23.51 4.10
C ARG A 259 -17.45 22.66 5.18
N ASP A 260 -17.06 22.94 6.43
CA ASP A 260 -17.66 22.36 7.64
C ASP A 260 -17.71 20.83 7.60
N TYR A 261 -16.69 20.20 7.04
CA TYR A 261 -16.64 18.75 6.93
C TYR A 261 -16.22 18.14 8.27
N THR A 262 -17.24 17.78 9.05
CA THR A 262 -17.09 17.04 10.30
C THR A 262 -17.75 15.68 10.15
N THR A 263 -17.12 14.65 10.71
CA THR A 263 -17.59 13.28 10.61
C THR A 263 -17.34 12.56 11.94
N GLY A 264 -18.22 11.62 12.29
CA GLY A 264 -18.19 10.88 13.54
C GLY A 264 -18.49 9.40 13.34
N PRO A 265 -18.52 8.61 14.45
CA PRO A 265 -18.78 7.18 14.40
C PRO A 265 -20.12 6.78 13.74
N GLU A 266 -21.09 7.68 13.73
CA GLU A 266 -22.38 7.52 13.04
C GLU A 266 -22.23 7.43 11.51
N ASN A 267 -21.14 7.94 10.96
CA ASN A 267 -20.82 7.93 9.54
C ASN A 267 -19.80 6.83 9.21
N LYS A 268 -19.75 5.75 9.98
CA LYS A 268 -18.84 4.64 9.68
C LYS A 268 -19.30 3.94 8.40
N VAL A 269 -18.41 3.86 7.42
CA VAL A 269 -18.65 3.22 6.13
C VAL A 269 -17.54 2.21 5.87
N GLU A 270 -17.90 1.00 5.44
CA GLU A 270 -16.90 -0.03 5.10
C GLU A 270 -16.15 0.34 3.81
N LEU A 271 -14.89 -0.07 3.70
CA LEU A 271 -14.08 0.22 2.51
C LEU A 271 -14.70 -0.30 1.21
N SER A 272 -15.37 -1.46 1.25
CA SER A 272 -16.07 -2.06 0.11
C SER A 272 -17.19 -1.16 -0.42
N ASP A 273 -17.93 -0.50 0.48
CA ASP A 273 -19.01 0.41 0.12
C ASP A 273 -18.46 1.69 -0.51
N VAL A 274 -17.38 2.25 0.04
CA VAL A 274 -16.68 3.40 -0.55
C VAL A 274 -16.18 3.08 -1.94
N LEU A 275 -15.58 1.91 -2.13
CA LEU A 275 -15.04 1.49 -3.43
C LEU A 275 -16.12 1.17 -4.47
N SER A 276 -17.33 0.89 -4.03
CA SER A 276 -18.50 0.64 -4.89
C SER A 276 -19.24 1.93 -5.27
N HIS A 277 -18.89 3.07 -4.66
CA HIS A 277 -19.53 4.35 -4.94
C HIS A 277 -19.24 4.83 -6.36
N GLN A 278 -20.25 5.37 -7.06
CA GLN A 278 -20.13 5.81 -8.46
C GLN A 278 -19.04 6.88 -8.68
N ASP A 279 -18.84 7.75 -7.69
CA ASP A 279 -17.86 8.85 -7.71
C ASP A 279 -16.51 8.48 -7.03
N VAL A 280 -16.25 7.18 -6.78
CA VAL A 280 -15.01 6.71 -6.10
C VAL A 280 -13.73 7.20 -6.77
N ASP A 281 -13.76 7.33 -8.10
CA ASP A 281 -12.61 7.69 -8.92
C ASP A 281 -12.49 9.20 -9.19
N GLU A 282 -13.42 9.99 -8.67
CA GLU A 282 -13.49 11.42 -8.94
C GLU A 282 -12.50 12.22 -8.10
N MET A 283 -12.09 13.35 -8.67
CA MET A 283 -11.11 14.26 -8.06
C MET A 283 -9.82 13.53 -7.64
N ARG A 284 -9.40 12.54 -8.43
CA ARG A 284 -8.04 11.99 -8.37
C ARG A 284 -7.05 13.13 -8.63
N TYR A 285 -5.94 13.18 -7.89
CA TYR A 285 -4.91 14.19 -8.12
C TYR A 285 -4.47 14.18 -9.59
N ILE A 286 -4.54 15.34 -10.24
CA ILE A 286 -3.86 15.58 -11.51
C ILE A 286 -2.42 15.97 -11.14
N HIS A 287 -1.44 15.18 -11.58
CA HIS A 287 -0.06 15.65 -11.61
C HIS A 287 0.02 16.83 -12.58
N VAL A 288 0.10 18.06 -12.06
CA VAL A 288 0.38 19.22 -12.90
C VAL A 288 1.87 19.18 -13.25
N PHE A 289 2.18 18.89 -14.51
CA PHE A 289 3.54 19.09 -15.05
C PHE A 289 3.80 20.61 -15.16
N THR A 290 4.40 21.19 -14.12
CA THR A 290 5.04 22.50 -14.24
C THR A 290 6.41 22.30 -14.89
N TRP A 291 6.58 22.86 -16.09
CA TRP A 291 7.84 22.84 -16.81
C TRP A 291 8.89 23.65 -16.05
N GLY A 292 9.77 22.95 -15.34
CA GLY A 292 10.93 23.53 -14.66
C GLY A 292 10.68 23.84 -13.19
N VAL A 293 11.50 23.21 -12.33
CA VAL A 293 11.64 23.39 -10.87
C VAL A 293 10.39 23.11 -10.00
N GLY A 294 10.36 21.89 -9.45
CA GLY A 294 9.60 21.55 -8.24
C GLY A 294 8.31 20.76 -8.50
N PHE A 295 8.22 19.57 -7.90
CA PHE A 295 6.95 18.85 -7.78
C PHE A 295 6.12 19.51 -6.68
N GLU A 296 5.01 20.14 -7.03
CA GLU A 296 4.03 20.61 -6.05
C GLU A 296 2.79 19.71 -6.12
N VAL A 297 2.49 19.02 -5.02
CA VAL A 297 1.24 18.27 -4.85
C VAL A 297 0.17 19.29 -4.51
N VAL A 298 -0.54 19.81 -5.51
CA VAL A 298 -1.71 20.65 -5.27
C VAL A 298 -2.88 19.74 -4.94
N ALA A 299 -3.26 19.69 -3.66
CA ALA A 299 -4.55 19.15 -3.29
C ALA A 299 -5.65 19.98 -3.95
N PRO A 300 -6.66 19.36 -4.59
CA PRO A 300 -7.79 20.13 -5.12
C PRO A 300 -8.60 20.80 -4.00
N GLU A 301 -8.40 20.39 -2.75
CA GLU A 301 -9.17 20.82 -1.59
C GLU A 301 -8.48 21.94 -0.82
N THR A 302 -9.26 22.95 -0.44
CA THR A 302 -8.87 23.92 0.59
C THR A 302 -9.87 23.75 1.73
N GLU A 303 -9.63 22.85 2.68
CA GLU A 303 -10.54 22.72 3.83
C GLU A 303 -10.45 23.99 4.69
N VAL A 304 -11.60 24.60 4.95
CA VAL A 304 -11.70 25.74 5.88
C VAL A 304 -12.57 25.30 7.04
N GLN A 305 -11.98 25.25 8.24
CA GLN A 305 -12.73 25.20 9.49
C GLN A 305 -12.99 26.65 9.90
N ASP A 306 -14.26 27.05 9.97
CA ASP A 306 -14.59 28.37 10.52
C ASP A 306 -14.19 28.40 12.00
N ALA A 307 -13.12 29.15 12.30
CA ALA A 307 -12.74 29.45 13.66
C ALA A 307 -13.81 30.37 14.25
N GLY A 308 -14.73 29.78 15.02
CA GLY A 308 -15.77 30.50 15.73
C GLY A 308 -15.20 31.70 16.47
N GLY A 309 -15.57 32.89 15.99
CA GLY A 309 -15.23 34.16 16.62
C GLY A 309 -15.81 34.19 18.03
N LYS A 310 -14.94 34.21 19.04
CA LYS A 310 -15.30 34.73 20.35
C LYS A 310 -15.40 36.24 20.22
N GLU A 311 -16.60 36.75 19.97
CA GLU A 311 -16.92 38.13 20.33
C GLU A 311 -16.78 38.25 21.85
N THR A 312 -15.75 38.98 22.27
CA THR A 312 -15.66 39.54 23.61
C THR A 312 -16.03 41.00 23.49
N THR A 313 -17.27 41.33 23.87
CA THR A 313 -17.61 42.66 24.37
C THR A 313 -18.57 42.51 25.53
#